data_AF-A0A4R3PU01-F1
#
_entry.id   AF-A0A4R3PU01-F1
#
_cell.length_a   1.000
_cell.length_b   1.000
_cell.length_c   1.000
_cell.angle_alpha   90.00
_cell.angle_beta   90.00
_cell.angle_gamma   90.00
#
_symmetry.space_group_name_H-M   'P 1'
#
loop_
_entity.id
_entity.type
_entity.pdbx_description
1 polymer ?
#
loop_
_entity_poly.entity_id
_entity_poly.type
_entity_poly.pdbx_seq_one_letter_code
_entity_poly.pdbx_strand_id
1 'polypeptide(L)'
;MLLSPFFQSNWRTRTLHATAKRYPNTLAPSVEILRNYCANSLPSLVSDPYECWIDQFEALGYDLAKFVPQDRSGYYYLTFLEAQSGFATQDCLLPCHEDGLTALLKRRVIDAVAKLNVMYSSQAEASGHPTLYIADLNVRGRERRTGGDIAFVFDVGSQYVCHCFQAKRTNIACNDPVDIRRGEDRDHDGGDQLRRLSRLAEVGVLSSYLFYNNDFEDRTEEPSAPIAKCIAHLLVNEEAALDVYLNTDCCDMASYILRSVGGDLPEANLLDYRDLGAVIDALVREDVTHIVAVGNDSRSFDLVCALANDRGLVQRPIASLRTGEIDFQAVANAAQINWDIGMADADNVATLKFR
;
A
#
# COMPACT_ATOMS: atom_id res chain seq x y z
N MET A 1 -6.08 -28.53 11.69
CA MET A 1 -7.27 -27.66 11.78
C MET A 1 -7.59 -27.24 10.36
N LEU A 2 -8.64 -27.82 9.75
CA LEU A 2 -8.96 -27.59 8.34
C LEU A 2 -9.84 -26.33 8.26
N LEU A 3 -9.35 -25.28 7.61
CA LEU A 3 -10.10 -24.05 7.36
C LEU A 3 -11.38 -24.38 6.58
N SER A 4 -12.51 -23.84 7.01
CA SER A 4 -13.84 -24.02 6.40
C SER A 4 -13.80 -23.77 4.88
N PRO A 5 -14.57 -24.53 4.06
CA PRO A 5 -14.68 -24.31 2.61
C PRO A 5 -15.08 -22.87 2.21
N PHE A 6 -15.66 -22.09 3.14
CA PHE A 6 -15.97 -20.68 2.94
C PHE A 6 -14.73 -19.76 2.86
N PHE A 7 -13.60 -20.15 3.46
CA PHE A 7 -12.34 -19.38 3.35
C PHE A 7 -11.75 -19.37 1.94
N GLN A 8 -12.25 -20.21 1.04
CA GLN A 8 -11.69 -20.34 -0.31
C GLN A 8 -12.11 -19.21 -1.26
N SER A 9 -13.13 -18.39 -0.96
CA SER A 9 -13.66 -17.39 -1.91
C SER A 9 -13.42 -15.91 -1.56
N ASN A 10 -13.04 -15.55 -0.32
CA ASN A 10 -12.75 -14.15 0.04
C ASN A 10 -11.25 -13.92 0.32
N TRP A 11 -10.57 -13.40 -0.69
CA TRP A 11 -9.17 -13.01 -0.68
C TRP A 11 -8.84 -11.93 0.37
N ARG A 12 -9.79 -11.09 0.80
CA ARG A 12 -9.61 -10.17 1.93
C ARG A 12 -9.42 -10.95 3.23
N THR A 13 -10.33 -11.88 3.52
CA THR A 13 -10.26 -12.74 4.72
C THR A 13 -8.99 -13.58 4.74
N ARG A 14 -8.59 -14.15 3.59
CA ARG A 14 -7.34 -14.93 3.47
C ARG A 14 -6.10 -14.07 3.73
N THR A 15 -6.04 -12.88 3.12
CA THR A 15 -4.90 -11.96 3.32
C THR A 15 -4.80 -11.52 4.76
N LEU A 16 -5.93 -11.11 5.35
CA LEU A 16 -6.00 -10.74 6.75
C LEU A 16 -5.49 -11.88 7.63
N HIS A 17 -5.98 -13.10 7.45
CA HIS A 17 -5.60 -14.26 8.28
C HIS A 17 -4.10 -14.56 8.17
N ALA A 18 -3.55 -14.57 6.95
CA ALA A 18 -2.12 -14.74 6.73
C ALA A 18 -1.30 -13.60 7.37
N THR A 19 -1.80 -12.37 7.30
CA THR A 19 -1.16 -11.20 7.94
C THR A 19 -1.14 -11.35 9.45
N ALA A 20 -2.27 -11.72 10.09
CA ALA A 20 -2.35 -11.90 11.53
C ALA A 20 -1.51 -13.07 12.04
N LYS A 21 -1.47 -14.18 11.28
CA LYS A 21 -0.61 -15.32 11.61
C LYS A 21 0.87 -14.95 11.55
N ARG A 22 1.27 -14.13 10.58
CA ARG A 22 2.67 -13.75 10.34
C ARG A 22 3.12 -12.59 11.22
N TYR A 23 2.25 -11.62 11.45
CA TYR A 23 2.50 -10.39 12.20
C TYR A 23 1.38 -10.19 13.25
N PRO A 24 1.33 -11.01 14.31
CA PRO A 24 0.23 -10.96 15.28
C PRO A 24 0.10 -9.58 15.95
N ASN A 25 1.21 -8.87 16.11
CA ASN A 25 1.23 -7.55 16.72
C ASN A 25 0.82 -6.41 15.77
N THR A 26 0.70 -6.63 14.44
CA THR A 26 0.14 -5.61 13.53
C THR A 26 -1.38 -5.58 13.60
N LEU A 27 -2.00 -6.69 14.00
CA LEU A 27 -3.45 -6.81 14.06
C LEU A 27 -4.04 -5.94 15.17
N ALA A 28 -3.44 -5.93 16.36
CA ALA A 28 -3.98 -5.18 17.50
C ALA A 28 -4.10 -3.66 17.20
N PRO A 29 -3.07 -2.98 16.65
CA PRO A 29 -3.21 -1.59 16.19
C PRO A 29 -4.26 -1.42 15.08
N SER A 30 -4.34 -2.33 14.10
CA SER A 30 -5.37 -2.26 13.05
C SER A 30 -6.79 -2.37 13.60
N VAL A 31 -7.01 -3.28 14.55
CA VAL A 31 -8.28 -3.48 15.27
C VAL A 31 -8.64 -2.23 16.08
N GLU A 32 -7.67 -1.63 16.77
CA GLU A 32 -7.88 -0.40 17.52
C GLU A 32 -8.29 0.76 16.59
N ILE A 33 -7.59 0.95 15.47
CA ILE A 33 -7.93 1.96 14.46
C ILE A 33 -9.37 1.75 13.95
N LEU A 34 -9.71 0.51 13.60
CA LEU A 34 -11.05 0.18 13.11
C LEU A 34 -12.11 0.37 14.18
N ARG A 35 -11.83 0.04 15.45
CA ARG A 35 -12.76 0.24 16.57
C ARG A 35 -13.04 1.72 16.77
N ASN A 36 -11.99 2.55 16.78
CA ASN A 36 -12.12 4.00 16.93
C ASN A 36 -12.96 4.62 15.81
N TYR A 37 -12.83 4.08 14.59
CA TYR A 37 -13.54 4.60 13.43
C TYR A 37 -14.98 4.06 13.29
N CYS A 38 -15.22 2.77 13.50
CA CYS A 38 -16.46 2.12 13.09
C CYS A 38 -16.98 1.01 14.02
N ALA A 39 -16.74 1.10 15.34
CA ALA A 39 -17.28 0.14 16.33
C ALA A 39 -18.79 -0.16 16.16
N ASN A 40 -19.58 0.81 15.69
CA ASN A 40 -21.01 0.62 15.44
C ASN A 40 -21.33 -0.18 14.17
N SER A 41 -20.42 -0.20 13.19
CA SER A 41 -20.57 -0.90 11.90
C SER A 41 -19.91 -2.28 11.88
N LEU A 42 -19.00 -2.54 12.82
CA LEU A 42 -18.29 -3.82 12.98
C LEU A 42 -18.49 -4.34 14.42
N PRO A 43 -19.62 -5.02 14.71
CA PRO A 43 -19.96 -5.47 16.06
C PRO A 43 -18.92 -6.39 16.70
N SER A 44 -18.19 -7.16 15.88
CA SER A 44 -17.06 -7.99 16.34
C SER A 44 -15.91 -7.21 16.98
N LEU A 45 -15.83 -5.89 16.78
CA LEU A 45 -14.82 -5.04 17.41
C LEU A 45 -15.19 -4.64 18.85
N VAL A 46 -16.42 -4.90 19.29
CA VAL A 46 -16.96 -4.52 20.61
C VAL A 46 -16.67 -5.57 21.68
N SER A 47 -16.32 -6.81 21.31
CA SER A 47 -16.04 -7.91 22.25
C SER A 47 -14.69 -7.75 22.98
N ASP A 48 -14.59 -8.42 24.14
CA ASP A 48 -13.48 -8.32 25.08
C ASP A 48 -12.13 -8.71 24.41
N PRO A 49 -11.07 -7.87 24.48
CA PRO A 49 -9.74 -8.19 23.95
C PRO A 49 -9.07 -9.44 24.56
N TYR A 50 -9.68 -10.09 25.55
CA TYR A 50 -9.16 -11.32 26.16
C TYR A 50 -9.78 -12.63 25.63
N GLU A 51 -10.76 -12.60 24.73
CA GLU A 51 -11.26 -13.83 24.09
C GLU A 51 -10.26 -14.39 23.06
N CYS A 52 -10.46 -15.65 22.65
CA CYS A 52 -9.64 -16.31 21.64
C CYS A 52 -9.63 -15.49 20.34
N TRP A 53 -8.54 -14.78 20.09
CA TRP A 53 -8.36 -13.89 18.94
C TRP A 53 -8.64 -14.56 17.60
N ILE A 54 -8.44 -15.88 17.50
CA ILE A 54 -8.72 -16.65 16.27
C ILE A 54 -10.21 -16.63 15.91
N ASP A 55 -11.11 -16.81 16.90
CA ASP A 55 -12.56 -16.82 16.65
C ASP A 55 -13.09 -15.41 16.38
N GLN A 56 -12.55 -14.40 17.08
CA GLN A 56 -12.83 -12.99 16.80
C GLN A 56 -12.32 -12.57 15.40
N PHE A 57 -11.24 -13.21 14.93
CA PHE A 57 -10.67 -12.94 13.62
C PHE A 57 -11.58 -13.35 12.47
N GLU A 58 -12.18 -14.55 12.56
CA GLU A 58 -13.10 -15.03 11.53
C GLU A 58 -14.34 -14.13 11.46
N ALA A 59 -14.87 -13.72 12.63
CA ALA A 59 -15.98 -12.79 12.73
C ALA A 59 -15.62 -11.40 12.15
N LEU A 60 -14.45 -10.87 12.49
CA LEU A 60 -13.95 -9.60 11.94
C LEU A 60 -13.78 -9.67 10.43
N GLY A 61 -13.19 -10.75 9.90
CA GLY A 61 -13.03 -10.95 8.47
C GLY A 61 -14.37 -11.02 7.73
N TYR A 62 -15.41 -11.55 8.36
CA TYR A 62 -16.78 -11.56 7.84
C TYR A 62 -17.42 -10.17 7.86
N ASP A 63 -17.27 -9.43 8.95
CA ASP A 63 -17.80 -8.07 9.06
C ASP A 63 -17.10 -7.13 8.07
N LEU A 64 -15.78 -7.24 7.91
CA LEU A 64 -15.01 -6.49 6.91
C LEU A 64 -15.39 -6.83 5.46
N ALA A 65 -15.86 -8.05 5.19
CA ALA A 65 -16.40 -8.41 3.88
C ALA A 65 -17.70 -7.66 3.55
N LYS A 66 -18.42 -7.21 4.59
CA LYS A 66 -19.70 -6.50 4.50
C LYS A 66 -19.59 -5.01 4.85
N PHE A 67 -18.39 -4.54 5.16
CA PHE A 67 -18.16 -3.17 5.57
C PHE A 67 -18.67 -2.20 4.50
N VAL A 68 -19.54 -1.29 4.92
CA VAL A 68 -20.05 -0.19 4.09
C VAL A 68 -19.49 1.11 4.64
N PRO A 69 -18.68 1.84 3.84
CA PRO A 69 -18.07 3.09 4.28
C PRO A 69 -19.15 4.14 4.53
N GLN A 70 -19.03 4.87 5.65
CA GLN A 70 -19.98 5.90 6.07
C GLN A 70 -19.52 7.31 5.68
N ASP A 71 -18.22 7.50 5.52
CA ASP A 71 -17.61 8.76 5.14
C ASP A 71 -16.40 8.54 4.21
N ARG A 72 -15.77 9.65 3.82
CA ARG A 72 -14.61 9.71 2.92
C ARG A 72 -13.45 8.81 3.37
N SER A 73 -13.10 8.84 4.66
CA SER A 73 -11.99 8.06 5.21
C SER A 73 -12.28 6.57 5.15
N GLY A 74 -13.54 6.17 5.33
CA GLY A 74 -13.99 4.79 5.13
C GLY A 74 -13.88 4.33 3.68
N TYR A 75 -14.12 5.21 2.70
CA TYR A 75 -13.91 4.88 1.29
C TYR A 75 -12.43 4.65 0.98
N TYR A 76 -11.53 5.46 1.54
CA TYR A 76 -10.10 5.23 1.41
C TYR A 76 -9.70 3.91 2.06
N TYR A 77 -10.16 3.63 3.27
CA TYR A 77 -9.93 2.35 3.92
C TYR A 77 -10.34 1.16 3.04
N LEU A 78 -11.57 1.17 2.52
CA LEU A 78 -12.08 0.09 1.68
C LEU A 78 -11.28 -0.05 0.38
N THR A 79 -10.87 1.07 -0.22
CA THR A 79 -10.02 1.07 -1.43
C THR A 79 -8.68 0.40 -1.18
N PHE A 80 -8.00 0.74 -0.07
CA PHE A 80 -6.70 0.16 0.25
C PHE A 80 -6.82 -1.27 0.77
N LEU A 81 -7.91 -1.63 1.47
CA LEU A 81 -8.18 -3.01 1.87
C LEU A 81 -8.33 -3.92 0.64
N GLU A 82 -9.04 -3.42 -0.37
CA GLU A 82 -9.21 -4.05 -1.66
C GLU A 82 -7.90 -4.08 -2.46
N ALA A 83 -7.13 -3.00 -2.49
CA ALA A 83 -5.86 -2.98 -3.21
C ALA A 83 -4.85 -3.95 -2.59
N GLN A 84 -4.64 -3.86 -1.27
CA GLN A 84 -3.63 -4.61 -0.54
C GLN A 84 -3.88 -6.12 -0.57
N SER A 85 -5.14 -6.53 -0.47
CA SER A 85 -5.49 -7.95 -0.47
C SER A 85 -5.27 -8.56 -1.87
N GLY A 86 -5.43 -7.75 -2.93
CA GLY A 86 -5.36 -8.19 -4.32
C GLY A 86 -3.90 -8.28 -4.72
N PHE A 87 -3.13 -7.28 -4.30
CA PHE A 87 -1.69 -7.27 -4.37
C PHE A 87 -1.07 -8.48 -3.64
N ALA A 88 -1.42 -8.71 -2.38
CA ALA A 88 -0.87 -9.81 -1.60
C ALA A 88 -1.12 -11.17 -2.27
N THR A 89 -2.34 -11.39 -2.77
CA THR A 89 -2.75 -12.69 -3.33
C THR A 89 -2.28 -12.94 -4.75
N GLN A 90 -2.03 -11.90 -5.56
CA GLN A 90 -1.74 -12.04 -6.99
C GLN A 90 -0.30 -11.66 -7.35
N ASP A 91 0.29 -10.71 -6.64
CA ASP A 91 1.53 -10.06 -7.07
C ASP A 91 2.70 -10.33 -6.12
N CYS A 92 2.44 -10.51 -4.82
CA CYS A 92 3.48 -10.58 -3.80
C CYS A 92 4.06 -12.00 -3.59
N LEU A 93 3.53 -13.02 -4.27
CA LEU A 93 3.91 -14.43 -4.04
C LEU A 93 5.25 -14.81 -4.68
N LEU A 94 5.60 -14.20 -5.80
CA LEU A 94 6.82 -14.52 -6.55
C LEU A 94 7.92 -13.50 -6.20
N PRO A 95 9.19 -13.93 -6.10
CA PRO A 95 10.31 -13.02 -5.90
C PRO A 95 10.28 -11.86 -6.90
N CYS A 96 10.24 -10.64 -6.38
CA CYS A 96 10.21 -9.42 -7.18
C CYS A 96 11.02 -8.34 -6.48
N HIS A 97 11.56 -7.41 -7.25
CA HIS A 97 12.25 -6.26 -6.71
C HIS A 97 11.22 -5.22 -6.21
N GLU A 98 11.64 -4.36 -5.28
CA GLU A 98 10.76 -3.39 -4.58
C GLU A 98 10.02 -2.49 -5.57
N ASP A 99 10.69 -2.05 -6.64
CA ASP A 99 10.15 -1.22 -7.71
C ASP A 99 8.97 -1.86 -8.44
N GLY A 100 9.13 -3.13 -8.81
CA GLY A 100 8.08 -3.94 -9.44
C GLY A 100 6.89 -4.12 -8.51
N LEU A 101 7.14 -4.43 -7.23
CA LEU A 101 6.09 -4.56 -6.22
C LEU A 101 5.33 -3.24 -6.00
N THR A 102 6.02 -2.12 -5.94
CA THR A 102 5.38 -0.80 -5.82
C THR A 102 4.54 -0.45 -7.04
N ALA A 103 5.02 -0.73 -8.25
CA ALA A 103 4.26 -0.53 -9.48
C ALA A 103 2.99 -1.40 -9.53
N LEU A 104 3.09 -2.66 -9.10
CA LEU A 104 1.96 -3.58 -9.00
C LEU A 104 0.95 -3.13 -7.93
N LEU A 105 1.41 -2.72 -6.76
CA LEU A 105 0.53 -2.17 -5.71
C LEU A 105 -0.24 -0.94 -6.21
N LYS A 106 0.45 0.02 -6.84
CA LYS A 106 -0.18 1.18 -7.49
C LYS A 106 -1.30 0.74 -8.43
N ARG A 107 -1.03 -0.26 -9.28
CA ARG A 107 -2.04 -0.80 -10.20
C ARG A 107 -3.25 -1.35 -9.46
N ARG A 108 -3.05 -2.07 -8.34
CA ARG A 108 -4.15 -2.60 -7.52
C ARG A 108 -4.99 -1.52 -6.87
N VAL A 109 -4.41 -0.37 -6.51
CA VAL A 109 -5.19 0.79 -6.03
C VAL A 109 -6.09 1.34 -7.14
N ILE A 110 -5.58 1.46 -8.37
CA ILE A 110 -6.39 1.89 -9.53
C ILE A 110 -7.54 0.91 -9.81
N ASP A 111 -7.24 -0.39 -9.83
CA ASP A 111 -8.26 -1.42 -10.07
C ASP A 111 -9.31 -1.44 -8.94
N ALA A 112 -8.90 -1.23 -7.68
CA ALA A 112 -9.80 -1.11 -6.54
C ALA A 112 -10.74 0.09 -6.66
N VAL A 113 -10.23 1.27 -7.00
CA VAL A 113 -11.04 2.48 -7.23
C VAL A 113 -12.08 2.22 -8.33
N ALA A 114 -11.65 1.67 -9.48
CA ALA A 114 -12.56 1.37 -10.58
C ALA A 114 -13.66 0.37 -10.16
N LYS A 115 -13.29 -0.69 -9.45
CA LYS A 115 -14.24 -1.69 -8.95
C LYS A 115 -15.24 -1.10 -7.97
N LEU A 116 -14.78 -0.30 -7.01
CA LEU A 116 -15.64 0.32 -6.00
C LEU A 116 -16.58 1.34 -6.63
N ASN A 117 -16.10 2.12 -7.61
CA ASN A 117 -16.97 3.00 -8.39
C ASN A 117 -18.06 2.20 -9.11
N VAL A 118 -17.75 1.08 -9.75
CA VAL A 118 -18.78 0.24 -10.40
C VAL A 118 -19.77 -0.32 -9.38
N MET A 119 -19.25 -0.84 -8.26
CA MET A 119 -20.07 -1.42 -7.20
C MET A 119 -21.05 -0.39 -6.61
N TYR A 120 -20.55 0.79 -6.25
CA TYR A 120 -21.35 1.82 -5.60
C TYR A 120 -22.08 2.75 -6.57
N SER A 121 -21.67 2.90 -7.83
CA SER A 121 -22.43 3.70 -8.81
C SER A 121 -23.82 3.12 -9.09
N SER A 122 -23.95 1.78 -9.06
CA SER A 122 -25.26 1.12 -9.13
C SER A 122 -26.19 1.45 -7.94
N GLN A 123 -25.63 1.99 -6.85
CA GLN A 123 -26.32 2.39 -5.63
C GLN A 123 -26.31 3.92 -5.42
N ALA A 124 -25.38 4.66 -6.05
CA ALA A 124 -25.05 6.05 -5.77
C ALA A 124 -26.17 7.03 -6.12
N GLU A 125 -26.98 6.73 -7.14
CA GLU A 125 -28.15 7.57 -7.48
C GLU A 125 -29.22 7.56 -6.38
N ALA A 126 -29.22 6.56 -5.49
CA ALA A 126 -30.21 6.42 -4.42
C ALA A 126 -29.65 6.68 -3.00
N SER A 127 -28.35 6.49 -2.74
CA SER A 127 -27.76 6.53 -1.40
C SER A 127 -26.66 7.56 -1.17
N GLY A 128 -26.32 8.40 -2.16
CA GLY A 128 -25.39 9.53 -1.97
C GLY A 128 -23.92 9.13 -1.74
N HIS A 129 -23.53 7.95 -2.23
CA HIS A 129 -22.15 7.47 -2.14
C HIS A 129 -21.19 8.32 -3.02
N PRO A 130 -20.04 8.77 -2.49
CA PRO A 130 -19.07 9.54 -3.28
C PRO A 130 -18.44 8.71 -4.40
N THR A 131 -18.20 9.36 -5.53
CA THR A 131 -17.38 8.80 -6.62
C THR A 131 -15.91 9.00 -6.27
N LEU A 132 -15.10 7.95 -6.43
CA LEU A 132 -13.66 8.05 -6.26
C LEU A 132 -12.96 8.39 -7.57
N TYR A 133 -11.97 9.27 -7.50
CA TYR A 133 -11.13 9.70 -8.61
C TYR A 133 -9.69 9.26 -8.32
N ILE A 134 -8.97 8.85 -9.36
CA ILE A 134 -7.57 8.45 -9.23
C ILE A 134 -6.73 8.94 -10.41
N ALA A 135 -5.56 9.50 -10.11
CA ALA A 135 -4.57 9.93 -11.10
C ALA A 135 -3.20 9.40 -10.73
N ASP A 136 -2.51 8.89 -11.75
CA ASP A 136 -1.10 8.50 -11.68
C ASP A 136 -0.25 9.66 -12.24
N LEU A 137 0.54 10.29 -11.38
CA LEU A 137 1.33 11.48 -11.66
C LEU A 137 2.81 11.13 -11.87
N ASN A 138 3.08 10.05 -12.62
CA ASN A 138 4.41 9.47 -12.83
C ASN A 138 5.50 10.51 -13.15
N VAL A 139 6.59 10.49 -12.38
CA VAL A 139 7.79 11.29 -12.65
C VAL A 139 8.60 10.58 -13.74
N ARG A 140 8.65 11.16 -14.95
CA ARG A 140 9.27 10.53 -16.15
C ARG A 140 10.68 9.98 -15.88
N GLY A 141 10.89 8.71 -16.24
CA GLY A 141 12.22 8.13 -16.51
C GLY A 141 13.07 7.75 -15.29
N ARG A 142 12.52 7.73 -14.08
CA ARG A 142 13.28 7.45 -12.83
C ARG A 142 13.00 6.10 -12.17
N GLU A 143 12.06 5.30 -12.68
CA GLU A 143 11.69 3.98 -12.10
C GLU A 143 12.91 3.08 -11.83
N ARG A 144 13.93 3.12 -12.70
CA ARG A 144 15.15 2.29 -12.55
C ARG A 144 16.16 2.78 -11.50
N ARG A 145 16.03 3.99 -10.96
CA ARG A 145 17.03 4.60 -10.06
C ARG A 145 16.60 4.67 -8.60
N THR A 146 15.33 4.92 -8.29
CA THR A 146 14.87 5.04 -6.90
C THR A 146 14.02 3.86 -6.43
N GLY A 147 13.40 3.14 -7.35
CA GLY A 147 13.15 1.71 -7.25
C GLY A 147 12.27 1.21 -6.10
N GLY A 148 11.37 2.02 -5.53
CA GLY A 148 10.46 1.55 -4.46
C GLY A 148 9.62 2.61 -3.76
N ASP A 149 9.84 3.90 -4.04
CA ASP A 149 9.13 4.95 -3.31
C ASP A 149 7.81 5.30 -3.99
N ILE A 150 6.75 5.41 -3.20
CA ILE A 150 5.41 5.82 -3.64
C ILE A 150 4.81 6.83 -2.70
N ALA A 151 4.29 7.91 -3.26
CA ALA A 151 3.49 8.87 -2.54
C ALA A 151 2.01 8.78 -2.90
N PHE A 152 1.16 8.96 -1.91
CA PHE A 152 -0.29 9.11 -2.08
C PHE A 152 -0.71 10.51 -1.65
N VAL A 153 -1.55 11.16 -2.46
CA VAL A 153 -2.18 12.44 -2.15
C VAL A 153 -3.67 12.21 -2.02
N PHE A 154 -4.24 12.47 -0.85
CA PHE A 154 -5.66 12.30 -0.55
C PHE A 154 -6.33 13.66 -0.41
N ASP A 155 -7.52 13.84 -0.97
CA ASP A 155 -8.38 14.94 -0.54
C ASP A 155 -9.16 14.54 0.71
N VAL A 156 -9.17 15.41 1.71
CA VAL A 156 -9.89 15.21 2.98
C VAL A 156 -10.90 16.34 3.22
N GLY A 157 -11.53 16.83 2.14
CA GLY A 157 -12.42 17.98 2.19
C GLY A 157 -11.82 19.18 1.45
N SER A 158 -11.63 20.29 2.18
CA SER A 158 -10.96 21.49 1.66
C SER A 158 -9.44 21.45 1.75
N GLN A 159 -8.88 20.35 2.27
CA GLN A 159 -7.46 20.15 2.53
C GLN A 159 -7.00 18.82 1.94
N TYR A 160 -5.69 18.63 1.89
CA TYR A 160 -5.04 17.44 1.36
C TYR A 160 -4.13 16.81 2.41
N VAL A 161 -3.96 15.50 2.31
CA VAL A 161 -2.96 14.76 3.08
C VAL A 161 -2.02 14.09 2.11
N CYS A 162 -0.71 14.21 2.35
CA CYS A 162 0.30 13.52 1.55
C CYS A 162 1.02 12.47 2.39
N HIS A 163 1.09 11.26 1.85
CA HIS A 163 1.90 10.18 2.36
C HIS A 163 3.05 9.88 1.43
N CYS A 164 4.23 9.64 1.98
CA CYS A 164 5.34 9.04 1.24
C CYS A 164 5.73 7.73 1.90
N PHE A 165 5.72 6.67 1.10
CA PHE A 165 6.15 5.34 1.50
C PHE A 165 7.44 5.00 0.79
N GLN A 166 8.43 4.59 1.58
CA GLN A 166 9.59 3.92 1.07
C GLN A 166 9.36 2.41 1.12
N ALA A 167 9.33 1.75 -0.04
CA ALA A 167 9.19 0.30 -0.06
C ALA A 167 10.43 -0.38 0.50
N LYS A 168 10.16 -1.49 1.21
CA LYS A 168 11.17 -2.43 1.66
C LYS A 168 10.66 -3.83 1.43
N ARG A 169 11.51 -4.70 0.89
CA ARG A 169 11.23 -6.11 0.82
C ARG A 169 11.66 -6.80 2.10
N THR A 170 10.85 -7.74 2.57
CA THR A 170 11.23 -8.59 3.71
C THR A 170 10.48 -9.91 3.66
N ASN A 171 11.17 -10.98 4.05
CA ASN A 171 10.61 -12.30 4.34
C ASN A 171 10.66 -12.60 5.85
N ILE A 172 11.08 -11.63 6.67
CA ILE A 172 11.30 -11.81 8.10
C ILE A 172 9.95 -11.85 8.81
N ALA A 173 9.67 -12.96 9.48
CA ALA A 173 8.50 -13.12 10.32
C ALA A 173 8.87 -12.92 11.79
N CYS A 174 8.07 -12.16 12.54
CA CYS A 174 8.24 -11.94 13.97
C CYS A 174 9.61 -11.30 14.35
N ASN A 175 9.98 -11.40 15.63
CA ASN A 175 10.90 -10.56 16.43
C ASN A 175 12.29 -10.20 15.87
N ASP A 176 12.64 -10.64 14.67
CA ASP A 176 13.88 -10.25 14.02
C ASP A 176 13.74 -8.87 13.36
N PRO A 177 14.75 -8.00 13.47
CA PRO A 177 14.72 -6.70 12.84
C PRO A 177 14.88 -6.81 11.32
N VAL A 178 14.24 -5.91 10.60
CA VAL A 178 14.46 -5.68 9.18
C VAL A 178 15.49 -4.57 9.02
N ASP A 179 16.64 -4.90 8.42
CA ASP A 179 17.63 -3.90 8.06
C ASP A 179 17.12 -3.07 6.88
N ILE A 180 16.90 -1.77 7.11
CA ILE A 180 16.40 -0.85 6.08
C ILE A 180 17.51 -0.21 5.23
N ARG A 181 18.78 -0.57 5.40
CA ARG A 181 19.89 -0.10 4.54
C ARG A 181 19.85 -0.76 3.16
N ARG A 182 20.33 -0.08 2.12
CA ARG A 182 20.51 -0.69 0.78
C ARG A 182 21.86 -1.40 0.65
N GLY A 183 21.84 -2.56 -0.02
CA GLY A 183 22.91 -3.57 0.03
C GLY A 183 24.28 -3.16 -0.52
N GLU A 184 24.39 -2.16 -1.39
CA GLU A 184 25.68 -1.71 -1.93
C GLU A 184 26.33 -0.59 -1.10
N ASP A 185 25.57 0.11 -0.26
CA ASP A 185 26.00 1.29 0.51
C ASP A 185 25.75 1.11 2.01
N ARG A 186 25.99 -0.10 2.55
CA ARG A 186 25.84 -0.41 3.98
C ARG A 186 26.59 0.56 4.89
N ASP A 187 27.63 1.20 4.36
CA ASP A 187 28.43 2.16 5.10
C ASP A 187 27.86 3.59 5.03
N HIS A 188 27.04 3.99 4.05
CA HIS A 188 26.77 5.41 3.74
C HIS A 188 25.30 5.80 3.39
N ASP A 189 24.43 4.92 2.90
CA ASP A 189 23.13 5.32 2.28
C ASP A 189 21.89 5.20 3.19
N GLY A 190 21.93 4.38 4.25
CA GLY A 190 20.80 4.27 5.20
C GLY A 190 20.41 5.61 5.81
N GLY A 191 21.41 6.45 6.11
CA GLY A 191 21.21 7.82 6.57
C GLY A 191 20.64 8.75 5.50
N ASP A 192 20.97 8.57 4.21
CA ASP A 192 20.42 9.43 3.16
C ASP A 192 18.93 9.20 2.96
N GLN A 193 18.48 7.94 3.01
CA GLN A 193 17.06 7.59 2.88
C GLN A 193 16.22 8.12 4.05
N LEU A 194 16.69 7.92 5.29
CA LEU A 194 16.04 8.51 6.46
C LEU A 194 16.03 10.04 6.38
N ARG A 195 17.13 10.67 5.92
CA ARG A 195 17.18 12.12 5.71
C ARG A 195 16.19 12.60 4.65
N ARG A 196 15.99 11.86 3.54
CA ARG A 196 14.97 12.18 2.53
C ARG A 196 13.58 12.17 3.15
N LEU A 197 13.22 11.09 3.84
CA LEU A 197 11.92 10.98 4.51
C LEU A 197 11.75 12.03 5.63
N SER A 198 12.82 12.39 6.33
CA SER A 198 12.80 13.46 7.34
C SER A 198 12.55 14.83 6.71
N ARG A 199 13.23 15.15 5.61
CA ARG A 199 12.99 16.41 4.84
C ARG A 199 11.58 16.48 4.28
N LEU A 200 10.99 15.35 3.88
CA LEU A 200 9.59 15.29 3.47
C LEU A 200 8.65 15.53 4.66
N ALA A 201 8.96 14.97 5.83
CA ALA A 201 8.19 15.22 7.05
C ALA A 201 8.20 16.70 7.48
N GLU A 202 9.32 17.42 7.30
CA GLU A 202 9.43 18.86 7.58
C GLU A 202 8.49 19.73 6.74
N VAL A 203 8.10 19.26 5.55
CA VAL A 203 7.14 19.96 4.67
C VAL A 203 5.72 19.40 4.78
N GLY A 204 5.43 18.64 5.84
CA GLY A 204 4.08 18.15 6.16
C GLY A 204 3.73 16.77 5.58
N VAL A 205 4.66 16.08 4.92
CA VAL A 205 4.41 14.74 4.35
C VAL A 205 4.53 13.66 5.41
N LEU A 206 3.48 12.85 5.56
CA LEU A 206 3.51 11.67 6.42
C LEU A 206 4.39 10.59 5.82
N SER A 207 5.57 10.39 6.41
CA SER A 207 6.61 9.53 5.86
C SER A 207 6.66 8.18 6.59
N SER A 208 6.77 7.08 5.85
CA SER A 208 6.73 5.72 6.38
C SER A 208 7.49 4.73 5.53
N TYR A 209 7.81 3.57 6.11
CA TYR A 209 8.21 2.40 5.34
C TYR A 209 6.99 1.55 5.01
N LEU A 210 7.06 0.90 3.85
CA LEU A 210 6.07 -0.06 3.39
C LEU A 210 6.76 -1.40 3.12
N PHE A 211 6.53 -2.37 3.99
CA PHE A 211 7.16 -3.67 3.94
C PHE A 211 6.30 -4.65 3.15
N TYR A 212 6.87 -5.19 2.07
CA TYR A 212 6.26 -6.26 1.30
C TYR A 212 6.75 -7.61 1.80
N ASN A 213 5.82 -8.53 2.05
CA ASN A 213 6.16 -9.92 2.33
C ASN A 213 6.56 -10.63 1.05
N ASN A 214 7.83 -10.52 0.71
CA ASN A 214 8.40 -11.07 -0.50
C ASN A 214 9.85 -11.48 -0.20
N ASP A 215 10.24 -12.65 -0.66
CA ASP A 215 11.58 -13.19 -0.49
C ASP A 215 12.38 -12.97 -1.80
N PHE A 216 13.70 -12.92 -1.70
CA PHE A 216 14.57 -12.76 -2.87
C PHE A 216 14.77 -14.07 -3.63
N GLU A 217 14.80 -15.18 -2.91
CA GLU A 217 15.17 -16.49 -3.40
C GLU A 217 13.94 -17.38 -3.54
N ASP A 218 13.02 -17.29 -2.57
CA ASP A 218 11.93 -18.24 -2.43
C ASP A 218 10.55 -17.66 -2.74
N ARG A 219 9.64 -18.55 -3.15
CA ARG A 219 8.23 -18.20 -3.27
C ARG A 219 7.64 -18.02 -1.87
N THR A 220 6.86 -16.96 -1.68
CA THR A 220 6.05 -16.81 -0.47
C THR A 220 4.82 -17.72 -0.54
N GLU A 221 4.60 -18.55 0.48
CA GLU A 221 3.47 -19.50 0.52
C GLU A 221 2.14 -18.84 0.89
N GLU A 222 2.17 -17.89 1.83
CA GLU A 222 0.96 -17.26 2.37
C GLU A 222 0.93 -15.75 2.04
N PRO A 223 -0.11 -15.27 1.34
CA PRO A 223 -0.21 -13.87 0.93
C PRO A 223 -0.55 -12.98 2.13
N SER A 224 0.40 -12.20 2.63
CA SER A 224 0.13 -11.22 3.68
C SER A 224 0.08 -9.80 3.12
N ALA A 225 -0.71 -8.93 3.76
CA ALA A 225 -0.80 -7.53 3.41
C ALA A 225 0.56 -6.84 3.57
N PRO A 226 0.86 -5.80 2.78
CA PRO A 226 1.93 -4.87 3.06
C PRO A 226 1.76 -4.23 4.45
N ILE A 227 2.86 -4.14 5.19
CA ILE A 227 2.91 -3.56 6.54
C ILE A 227 3.48 -2.15 6.46
N ALA A 228 2.77 -1.19 7.03
CA ALA A 228 3.22 0.20 7.11
C ALA A 228 3.78 0.50 8.50
N LYS A 229 4.91 1.21 8.55
CA LYS A 229 5.53 1.68 9.80
C LYS A 229 5.99 3.12 9.67
N CYS A 230 5.58 3.97 10.61
CA CYS A 230 5.94 5.39 10.65
C CYS A 230 7.43 5.57 10.93
N ILE A 231 8.09 6.55 10.30
CA ILE A 231 9.50 6.86 10.59
C ILE A 231 9.74 7.52 11.94
N ALA A 232 8.69 7.92 12.67
CA ALA A 232 8.82 8.68 13.92
C ALA A 232 9.76 8.00 14.94
N HIS A 233 9.76 6.67 15.01
CA HIS A 233 10.67 5.92 15.87
C HIS A 233 12.16 6.10 15.49
N LEU A 234 12.47 6.35 14.22
CA LEU A 234 13.82 6.61 13.72
C LEU A 234 14.28 8.03 13.99
N LEU A 235 13.35 9.00 13.91
CA LEU A 235 13.65 10.41 14.20
C LEU A 235 14.10 10.64 15.65
N VAL A 236 13.71 9.75 16.56
CA VAL A 236 14.08 9.82 17.99
C VAL A 236 15.39 9.11 18.29
N ASN A 237 15.73 8.05 17.55
CA ASN A 237 16.79 7.10 17.92
C ASN A 237 17.99 7.05 16.93
N GLU A 238 17.96 7.87 15.87
CA GLU A 238 19.04 8.04 14.87
C GLU A 238 19.59 6.72 14.27
N GLU A 239 20.90 6.57 14.07
CA GLU A 239 21.53 5.43 13.37
C GLU A 239 21.32 4.08 14.09
N ALA A 240 21.09 4.08 15.39
CA ALA A 240 20.77 2.86 16.16
C ALA A 240 19.39 2.27 15.82
N ALA A 241 18.60 2.97 15.00
CA ALA A 241 17.23 2.62 14.67
C ALA A 241 17.05 2.01 13.27
N LEU A 242 18.13 1.85 12.49
CA LEU A 242 18.08 1.26 11.14
C LEU A 242 17.70 -0.23 11.11
N ASP A 243 17.61 -0.86 12.27
CA ASP A 243 17.05 -2.18 12.49
C ASP A 243 15.58 -2.03 12.91
N VAL A 244 14.68 -2.26 11.95
CA VAL A 244 13.26 -1.98 12.10
C VAL A 244 12.49 -3.22 12.52
N TYR A 245 11.91 -3.20 13.72
CA TYR A 245 11.06 -4.28 14.19
C TYR A 245 9.61 -4.14 13.69
N LEU A 246 9.10 -5.17 13.01
CA LEU A 246 7.72 -5.26 12.52
C LEU A 246 6.74 -5.85 13.54
N ASN A 247 7.18 -6.03 14.78
CA ASN A 247 6.36 -6.53 15.88
C ASN A 247 5.88 -5.43 16.83
N THR A 248 6.18 -4.16 16.52
CA THR A 248 5.84 -2.97 17.33
C THR A 248 5.43 -1.81 16.42
N ASP A 249 4.48 -1.00 16.86
CA ASP A 249 4.08 0.27 16.20
C ASP A 249 3.95 0.21 14.66
N CYS A 250 3.27 -0.81 14.16
CA CYS A 250 2.98 -0.99 12.74
C CYS A 250 1.60 -1.61 12.55
N CYS A 251 1.03 -1.42 11.36
CA CYS A 251 -0.28 -1.95 10.99
C CYS A 251 -0.31 -2.26 9.50
N ASP A 252 -1.37 -2.93 9.05
CA ASP A 252 -1.58 -3.12 7.61
C ASP A 252 -1.83 -1.77 6.91
N MET A 253 -1.48 -1.71 5.61
CA MET A 253 -1.56 -0.48 4.83
C MET A 253 -2.96 0.16 4.85
N ALA A 254 -4.04 -0.61 4.73
CA ALA A 254 -5.40 -0.06 4.74
C ALA A 254 -5.73 0.62 6.08
N SER A 255 -5.45 -0.05 7.19
CA SER A 255 -5.63 0.53 8.53
C SER A 255 -4.73 1.75 8.75
N TYR A 256 -3.49 1.71 8.23
CA TYR A 256 -2.59 2.86 8.28
C TYR A 256 -3.20 4.08 7.56
N ILE A 257 -3.70 3.89 6.34
CA ILE A 257 -4.36 4.95 5.56
C ILE A 257 -5.60 5.47 6.30
N LEU A 258 -6.43 4.59 6.87
CA LEU A 258 -7.60 5.01 7.63
C LEU A 258 -7.23 5.94 8.80
N ARG A 259 -6.21 5.55 9.58
CA ARG A 259 -5.68 6.37 10.66
C ARG A 259 -5.19 7.72 10.15
N SER A 260 -4.57 7.72 8.97
CA SER A 260 -3.87 8.89 8.46
C SER A 260 -4.69 9.82 7.57
N VAL A 261 -5.95 9.47 7.31
CA VAL A 261 -6.94 10.33 6.62
C VAL A 261 -8.19 10.54 7.49
N GLY A 262 -8.14 10.08 8.75
CA GLY A 262 -9.20 10.24 9.75
C GLY A 262 -9.20 11.60 10.43
N GLY A 263 -10.18 11.84 11.31
CA GLY A 263 -10.44 13.15 11.92
C GLY A 263 -9.41 13.66 12.94
N ASP A 264 -8.47 12.82 13.39
CA ASP A 264 -7.51 13.14 14.46
C ASP A 264 -6.11 13.50 13.95
N LEU A 265 -6.00 14.01 12.72
CA LEU A 265 -4.71 14.39 12.15
C LEU A 265 -4.19 15.72 12.72
N PRO A 266 -2.87 15.83 13.01
CA PRO A 266 -2.26 17.11 13.33
C PRO A 266 -2.45 18.11 12.19
N GLU A 267 -2.78 19.37 12.53
CA GLU A 267 -2.94 20.45 11.53
C GLU A 267 -1.71 20.63 10.63
N ALA A 268 -0.51 20.32 11.13
CA ALA A 268 0.74 20.38 10.39
C ALA A 268 0.81 19.42 9.18
N ASN A 269 -0.06 18.40 9.14
CA ASN A 269 -0.15 17.44 8.03
C ASN A 269 -1.32 17.71 7.08
N LEU A 270 -2.16 18.71 7.39
CA LEU A 270 -3.29 19.12 6.57
C LEU A 270 -2.84 20.26 5.64
N LEU A 271 -2.68 19.92 4.37
CA LEU A 271 -2.14 20.81 3.35
C LEU A 271 -3.27 21.61 2.70
N ASP A 272 -3.10 22.92 2.56
CA ASP A 272 -3.91 23.70 1.65
C ASP A 272 -3.42 23.54 0.19
N TYR A 273 -4.08 24.21 -0.77
CA TYR A 273 -3.69 24.12 -2.18
C TYR A 273 -2.27 24.66 -2.46
N ARG A 274 -1.82 25.68 -1.72
CA ARG A 274 -0.48 26.25 -1.87
C ARG A 274 0.58 25.32 -1.31
N ASP A 275 0.33 24.77 -0.13
CA ASP A 275 1.23 23.83 0.54
C ASP A 275 1.34 22.51 -0.24
N LEU A 276 0.24 22.07 -0.86
CA LEU A 276 0.26 20.92 -1.77
C LEU A 276 1.23 21.11 -2.94
N GLY A 277 1.29 22.31 -3.52
CA GLY A 277 2.27 22.63 -4.57
C GLY A 277 3.71 22.44 -4.12
N ALA A 278 4.03 22.95 -2.92
CA ALA A 278 5.36 22.83 -2.32
C ALA A 278 5.70 21.37 -1.99
N VAL A 279 4.73 20.60 -1.50
CA VAL A 279 4.89 19.17 -1.22
C VAL A 279 5.17 18.38 -2.49
N ILE A 280 4.44 18.62 -3.59
CA ILE A 280 4.71 17.95 -4.87
C ILE A 280 6.12 18.28 -5.37
N ASP A 281 6.55 19.54 -5.27
CA ASP A 281 7.90 19.94 -5.64
C ASP A 281 8.96 19.24 -4.79
N ALA A 282 8.69 19.06 -3.48
CA ALA A 282 9.55 18.31 -2.59
C ALA A 282 9.62 16.83 -2.97
N LEU A 283 8.50 16.16 -3.23
CA LEU A 283 8.47 14.75 -3.67
C LEU A 283 9.31 14.53 -4.94
N VAL A 284 9.20 15.43 -5.91
CA VAL A 284 9.98 15.39 -7.16
C VAL A 284 11.47 15.62 -6.91
N ARG A 285 11.81 16.52 -5.99
CA ARG A 285 13.20 16.81 -5.60
C ARG A 285 13.84 15.64 -4.87
N GLU A 286 13.10 14.94 -4.03
CA GLU A 286 13.56 13.75 -3.29
C GLU A 286 13.49 12.46 -4.15
N ASP A 287 13.26 12.60 -5.46
CA ASP A 287 13.25 11.51 -6.44
C ASP A 287 12.16 10.43 -6.23
N VAL A 288 11.02 10.79 -5.62
CA VAL A 288 9.85 9.90 -5.50
C VAL A 288 9.28 9.62 -6.90
N THR A 289 9.23 8.34 -7.28
CA THR A 289 8.88 7.92 -8.66
C THR A 289 7.41 7.77 -8.93
N HIS A 290 6.64 7.35 -7.92
CA HIS A 290 5.21 7.13 -8.06
C HIS A 290 4.47 8.12 -7.18
N ILE A 291 3.64 8.95 -7.79
CA ILE A 291 2.74 9.85 -7.04
C ILE A 291 1.33 9.54 -7.50
N VAL A 292 0.49 9.11 -6.58
CA VAL A 292 -0.89 8.70 -6.86
C VAL A 292 -1.83 9.63 -6.12
N ALA A 293 -2.61 10.40 -6.85
CA ALA A 293 -3.67 11.21 -6.26
C ALA A 293 -4.95 10.38 -6.20
N VAL A 294 -5.57 10.27 -5.02
CA VAL A 294 -6.85 9.61 -4.81
C VAL A 294 -7.81 10.63 -4.22
N GLY A 295 -8.94 10.82 -4.88
CA GLY A 295 -9.94 11.81 -4.49
C GLY A 295 -11.35 11.26 -4.38
N ASN A 296 -12.24 11.95 -3.67
CA ASN A 296 -13.69 11.76 -3.66
C ASN A 296 -14.47 13.03 -4.07
N ASP A 297 -13.77 14.13 -4.31
CA ASP A 297 -14.31 15.37 -4.85
C ASP A 297 -13.66 15.69 -6.21
N SER A 298 -14.50 15.83 -7.25
CA SER A 298 -14.03 16.06 -8.62
C SER A 298 -13.24 17.36 -8.76
N ARG A 299 -13.63 18.41 -8.06
CA ARG A 299 -12.98 19.72 -8.13
C ARG A 299 -11.61 19.69 -7.46
N SER A 300 -11.51 19.14 -6.25
CA SER A 300 -10.23 18.93 -5.58
C SER A 300 -9.30 18.06 -6.42
N PHE A 301 -9.83 17.00 -7.04
CA PHE A 301 -9.06 16.14 -7.93
C PHE A 301 -8.55 16.86 -9.20
N ASP A 302 -9.39 17.65 -9.86
CA ASP A 302 -9.02 18.45 -11.03
C ASP A 302 -7.92 19.46 -10.69
N LEU A 303 -7.95 20.04 -9.49
CA LEU A 303 -6.91 20.94 -9.00
C LEU A 303 -5.56 20.24 -8.85
N VAL A 304 -5.53 19.01 -8.31
CA VAL A 304 -4.29 18.22 -8.23
C VAL A 304 -3.78 17.90 -9.63
N CYS A 305 -4.67 17.54 -10.56
CA CYS A 305 -4.29 17.25 -11.95
C CYS A 305 -3.74 18.49 -12.67
N ALA A 306 -4.33 19.66 -12.46
CA ALA A 306 -3.82 20.92 -13.00
C ALA A 306 -2.41 21.24 -12.44
N LEU A 307 -2.24 21.11 -11.13
CA LEU A 307 -0.97 21.34 -10.44
C LEU A 307 0.14 20.40 -10.95
N ALA A 308 -0.21 19.14 -11.21
CA ALA A 308 0.68 18.14 -11.77
C ALA A 308 0.99 18.39 -13.26
N ASN A 309 0.02 18.86 -14.05
CA ASN A 309 0.21 19.24 -15.45
C ASN A 309 1.20 20.40 -15.56
N ASP A 310 1.04 21.43 -14.74
CA ASP A 310 1.93 22.61 -14.71
C ASP A 310 3.37 22.22 -14.39
N ARG A 311 3.56 21.16 -13.61
CA ARG A 311 4.87 20.59 -13.23
C ARG A 311 5.37 19.51 -14.20
N GLY A 312 4.62 19.20 -15.25
CA GLY A 312 4.99 18.18 -16.24
C GLY A 312 4.97 16.75 -15.71
N LEU A 313 4.24 16.49 -14.61
CA LEU A 313 4.15 15.19 -13.93
C LEU A 313 3.06 14.28 -14.51
N VAL A 314 2.14 14.84 -15.29
CA VAL A 314 1.01 14.07 -15.83
C VAL A 314 1.45 13.28 -17.06
N GLN A 315 1.31 11.96 -16.98
CA GLN A 315 1.00 11.16 -18.16
C GLN A 315 -0.50 11.33 -18.43
N ARG A 316 -0.87 11.76 -19.65
CA ARG A 316 -2.28 11.87 -20.05
C ARG A 316 -3.01 10.56 -19.70
N PRO A 317 -4.30 10.61 -19.33
CA PRO A 317 -5.05 9.43 -18.93
C PRO A 317 -4.80 8.33 -19.94
N ILE A 318 -4.27 7.22 -19.44
CA ILE A 318 -4.04 6.05 -20.28
C ILE A 318 -5.43 5.60 -20.70
N ALA A 319 -5.79 5.87 -21.96
CA ALA A 319 -6.93 5.25 -22.60
C ALA A 319 -6.85 3.76 -22.25
N SER A 320 -7.94 3.22 -21.68
CA SER A 320 -8.07 1.85 -21.17
C SER A 320 -6.88 0.98 -21.55
N LEU A 321 -5.94 0.77 -20.62
CA LEU A 321 -4.84 -0.18 -20.83
C LEU A 321 -5.49 -1.54 -21.11
N ARG A 322 -5.64 -1.85 -22.39
CA ARG A 322 -6.01 -3.18 -22.84
C ARG A 322 -4.79 -4.01 -22.50
N THR A 323 -4.89 -4.82 -21.46
CA THR A 323 -3.80 -5.72 -21.05
C THR A 323 -3.36 -6.64 -22.19
N GLY A 324 -4.22 -6.87 -23.19
CA GLY A 324 -3.87 -7.56 -24.44
C GLY A 324 -3.02 -6.76 -25.44
N GLU A 325 -2.78 -5.48 -25.19
CA GLU A 325 -1.90 -4.60 -25.98
C GLU A 325 -0.59 -4.29 -25.24
N ILE A 326 -0.43 -4.75 -23.99
CA ILE A 326 0.85 -4.71 -23.27
C ILE A 326 1.75 -5.77 -23.89
N ASP A 327 2.77 -5.33 -24.62
CA ASP A 327 3.85 -6.19 -25.06
C ASP A 327 4.75 -6.54 -23.86
N PHE A 328 4.36 -7.58 -23.13
CA PHE A 328 5.13 -8.10 -21.99
C PHE A 328 6.54 -8.53 -22.41
N GLN A 329 6.78 -8.84 -23.69
CA GLN A 329 8.10 -9.13 -24.21
C GLN A 329 8.95 -7.86 -24.28
N ALA A 330 8.37 -6.74 -24.71
CA ALA A 330 9.05 -5.43 -24.68
C ALA A 330 9.32 -4.94 -23.24
N VAL A 331 8.42 -5.21 -22.29
CA VAL A 331 8.63 -4.91 -20.86
C VAL A 331 9.77 -5.76 -20.28
N ALA A 332 9.79 -7.06 -20.58
CA ALA A 332 10.87 -7.97 -20.18
C ALA A 332 12.23 -7.56 -20.78
N ASN A 333 12.25 -7.21 -22.07
CA ASN A 333 13.46 -6.74 -22.77
C ASN A 333 13.95 -5.40 -22.23
N ALA A 334 13.04 -4.48 -21.89
CA ALA A 334 13.40 -3.19 -21.31
C ALA A 334 13.98 -3.34 -19.90
N ALA A 335 13.43 -4.26 -19.09
CA ALA A 335 13.83 -4.45 -17.69
C ALA A 335 15.20 -5.12 -17.50
N GLN A 336 15.90 -5.56 -18.57
CA GLN A 336 17.12 -6.39 -18.47
C GLN A 336 16.96 -7.60 -17.55
N ILE A 337 15.73 -8.08 -17.34
CA ILE A 337 15.47 -9.32 -16.64
C ILE A 337 15.87 -10.41 -17.64
N ASN A 338 17.02 -11.05 -17.41
CA ASN A 338 17.40 -12.23 -18.15
C ASN A 338 16.50 -13.39 -17.70
N TRP A 339 15.32 -13.49 -18.32
CA TRP A 339 14.51 -14.70 -18.27
C TRP A 339 15.18 -15.77 -19.11
N ASP A 340 16.35 -16.25 -18.70
CA ASP A 340 16.76 -17.62 -19.00
C ASP A 340 15.91 -18.57 -18.13
N ILE A 341 14.58 -18.44 -18.23
CA ILE A 341 13.73 -19.61 -18.13
C ILE A 341 14.05 -20.35 -19.41
N GLY A 342 15.01 -21.28 -19.32
CA GLY A 342 15.14 -22.32 -20.33
C GLY A 342 13.73 -22.89 -20.50
N MET A 343 13.12 -22.63 -21.66
CA MET A 343 11.90 -23.31 -22.06
C MET A 343 12.30 -24.77 -22.21
N ALA A 344 12.23 -25.50 -21.10
CA ALA A 344 12.42 -26.92 -21.09
C ALA A 344 11.32 -27.49 -21.97
N ASP A 345 11.77 -28.20 -23.00
CA ASP A 345 11.00 -29.02 -23.91
C ASP A 345 9.80 -29.65 -23.18
N ALA A 346 8.60 -29.43 -23.73
CA ALA A 346 7.33 -29.78 -23.06
C ALA A 346 7.26 -31.26 -22.65
N ASP A 347 8.06 -32.12 -23.29
CA ASP A 347 8.15 -33.54 -23.02
C ASP A 347 8.93 -33.89 -21.72
N ASN A 348 9.69 -32.96 -21.13
CA ASN A 348 10.48 -33.20 -19.90
C ASN A 348 9.78 -32.77 -18.60
N VAL A 349 8.63 -32.09 -18.67
CA VAL A 349 7.89 -31.55 -17.50
C VAL A 349 7.43 -32.66 -16.54
N ALA A 350 7.24 -33.89 -17.02
CA ALA A 350 6.78 -35.01 -16.20
C ALA A 350 7.83 -35.57 -15.21
N THR A 351 9.09 -35.10 -15.23
CA THR A 351 10.17 -35.67 -14.41
C THR A 351 10.77 -34.75 -13.36
N LEU A 352 10.25 -33.52 -13.20
CA LEU A 352 10.74 -32.60 -12.16
C LEU A 352 10.29 -33.05 -10.76
N LYS A 353 11.20 -33.71 -10.04
CA LYS A 353 11.16 -33.78 -8.57
C LYS A 353 11.87 -32.54 -8.03
N PHE A 354 11.11 -31.67 -7.38
CA PHE A 354 11.66 -30.58 -6.58
C PHE A 354 12.34 -31.17 -5.34
N ARG A 355 13.60 -30.81 -5.11
CA ARG A 355 14.33 -31.09 -3.86
C ARG A 355 14.19 -29.92 -2.92
#